data_AF-A0AAW8BAN7-F1
#
_entry.id   AF-A0AAW8BAN7-F1
#
_cell.length_a   1.000
_cell.length_b   1.000
_cell.length_c   1.000
_cell.angle_alpha   90.00
_cell.angle_beta   90.00
_cell.angle_gamma   90.00
#
_symmetry.space_group_name_H-M   'P 1'
#
loop_
_entity.id
_entity.type
_entity.pdbx_description
1 polymer ?
#
loop_
_entity_poly.entity_id
_entity_poly.type
_entity_poly.pdbx_seq_one_letter_code
_entity_poly.pdbx_strand_id
1 'polypeptide(L)'
;MKTKFIALLFALGFVMISINGNAQKQDLKTLKQQSQVVKLNADLVAKKIDLEKERQNNIKIADEVKYFDKKADKTTNKFSPSDPKTTAKDARNAAKLLRQTESANKDLRRSNLKLEKIERDILKLEEKLNKLQYAVEIKEN
;
A
#
# COMPACT_ATOMS: atom_id res chain seq x y z
N MET A 1 -17.37 -6.69 10.16
CA MET A 1 -16.07 -6.00 10.00
C MET A 1 -15.97 -5.14 8.74
N LYS A 2 -16.51 -5.57 7.59
CA LYS A 2 -16.47 -4.81 6.32
C LYS A 2 -17.12 -3.41 6.38
N THR A 3 -18.20 -3.26 7.13
CA THR A 3 -18.91 -1.98 7.31
C THR A 3 -18.14 -0.97 8.18
N LYS A 4 -17.31 -1.45 9.13
CA LYS A 4 -16.51 -0.57 9.99
C LYS A 4 -15.28 -0.01 9.28
N PHE A 5 -14.71 -0.75 8.31
CA PHE A 5 -13.59 -0.29 7.50
C PHE A 5 -14.01 0.77 6.47
N ILE A 6 -15.21 0.61 5.89
CA ILE A 6 -15.82 1.62 5.03
C ILE A 6 -16.21 2.86 5.85
N ALA A 7 -16.75 2.70 7.06
CA ALA A 7 -17.05 3.83 7.94
C ALA A 7 -15.79 4.62 8.36
N LEU A 8 -14.64 3.97 8.54
CA LEU A 8 -13.37 4.66 8.84
C LEU A 8 -12.80 5.40 7.61
N LEU A 9 -12.98 4.84 6.40
CA LEU A 9 -12.65 5.52 5.14
C LEU A 9 -13.58 6.70 4.83
N PHE A 10 -14.85 6.63 5.23
CA PHE A 10 -15.80 7.76 5.12
C PHE A 10 -15.63 8.81 6.24
N ALA A 11 -15.21 8.42 7.45
CA ALA A 11 -14.99 9.33 8.58
C ALA A 11 -13.75 10.23 8.44
N LEU A 12 -12.79 9.86 7.59
CA LEU A 12 -11.58 10.67 7.32
C LEU A 12 -11.70 11.53 6.04
N GLY A 13 -12.85 11.48 5.35
CA GLY A 13 -13.09 12.18 4.08
C GLY A 13 -13.94 13.45 4.17
N PHE A 14 -14.38 13.85 5.36
CA PHE A 14 -15.21 15.04 5.56
C PHE A 14 -14.36 16.21 6.08
N VAL A 15 -13.44 16.71 5.24
CA VAL A 15 -13.07 18.14 5.35
C VAL A 15 -14.18 18.90 4.64
N MET A 16 -15.27 19.17 5.37
CA MET A 16 -16.28 20.13 4.95
C MET A 16 -15.61 21.49 4.85
N ILE A 17 -15.18 21.83 3.64
CA ILE A 17 -15.06 23.24 3.27
C ILE A 17 -16.50 23.72 3.17
N SER A 18 -17.00 24.30 4.26
CA SER A 18 -18.21 25.13 4.24
C SER A 18 -18.01 26.19 3.16
N ILE A 19 -18.67 26.01 2.02
CA ILE A 19 -18.74 27.01 0.97
C ILE A 19 -19.58 28.15 1.56
N ASN A 20 -18.92 29.09 2.22
CA ASN A 20 -19.55 30.35 2.61
C ASN A 20 -20.00 31.04 1.32
N GLY A 21 -21.32 31.14 1.14
CA GLY A 21 -22.03 31.61 -0.05
C GLY A 21 -21.90 33.11 -0.33
N ASN A 22 -20.71 33.70 -0.18
CA ASN A 22 -20.41 35.04 -0.67
C ASN A 22 -19.67 34.96 -2.01
N ALA A 23 -20.37 34.44 -3.02
CA ALA A 23 -19.87 34.26 -4.39
C ALA A 23 -19.50 35.58 -5.11
N GLN A 24 -19.74 36.74 -4.50
CA GLN A 24 -19.53 38.04 -5.14
C GLN A 24 -18.16 38.71 -4.85
N LYS A 25 -17.30 38.13 -4.00
CA LYS A 25 -15.94 38.67 -3.71
C LYS A 25 -14.84 37.61 -3.54
N GLN A 26 -14.93 36.46 -4.20
CA GLN A 26 -13.79 35.53 -4.21
C GLN A 26 -12.71 36.03 -5.19
N ASP A 27 -11.57 36.44 -4.63
CA ASP A 27 -10.37 36.76 -5.40
C ASP A 27 -9.90 35.51 -6.19
N LEU A 28 -9.42 35.69 -7.43
CA LEU A 28 -8.97 34.62 -8.33
C LEU A 28 -7.91 33.72 -7.66
N LYS A 29 -7.11 34.31 -6.76
CA LYS A 29 -6.11 33.61 -5.94
C LYS A 29 -6.74 32.58 -5.01
N THR A 30 -7.87 32.89 -4.38
CA THR A 30 -8.59 31.98 -3.48
C THR A 30 -9.21 30.82 -4.25
N LEU A 31 -9.82 31.10 -5.41
CA LEU A 31 -10.38 30.06 -6.28
C LEU A 31 -9.28 29.08 -6.76
N LYS A 32 -8.09 29.60 -7.11
CA LYS A 32 -6.93 28.78 -7.49
C LYS A 32 -6.44 27.90 -6.34
N GLN A 33 -6.40 28.42 -5.11
CA GLN A 33 -6.03 27.64 -3.93
C GLN A 33 -7.05 26.54 -3.63
N GLN A 34 -8.35 26.83 -3.71
CA GLN A 34 -9.41 25.83 -3.55
C GLN A 34 -9.32 24.72 -4.59
N SER A 35 -9.11 25.06 -5.86
CA SER A 35 -8.89 24.08 -6.94
C SER A 35 -7.67 23.19 -6.66
N GLN A 36 -6.58 23.76 -6.14
CA GLN A 36 -5.40 23.00 -5.77
C GLN A 36 -5.66 22.03 -4.61
N VAL A 37 -6.42 22.44 -3.59
CA VAL A 37 -6.82 21.56 -2.47
C VAL A 37 -7.66 20.39 -2.97
N VAL A 38 -8.64 20.64 -3.84
CA VAL A 38 -9.46 19.58 -4.44
C VAL A 38 -8.60 18.58 -5.22
N LYS A 39 -7.66 19.07 -6.03
CA LYS A 39 -6.74 18.20 -6.79
C LYS A 39 -5.86 17.36 -5.87
N LEU A 40 -5.28 17.95 -4.83
CA LEU A 40 -4.44 17.23 -3.86
C LEU A 40 -5.23 16.19 -3.07
N ASN A 41 -6.49 16.48 -2.73
CA ASN A 41 -7.39 15.50 -2.09
C ASN A 41 -7.72 14.34 -3.04
N ALA A 42 -7.96 14.60 -4.32
CA ALA A 42 -8.16 13.54 -5.31
C ALA A 42 -6.92 12.64 -5.44
N ASP A 43 -5.74 13.24 -5.51
CA ASP A 43 -4.45 12.51 -5.53
C ASP A 43 -4.25 11.69 -4.24
N LEU A 44 -4.61 12.24 -3.08
CA LEU A 44 -4.54 11.56 -1.78
C LEU A 44 -5.44 10.33 -1.74
N VAL A 45 -6.69 10.46 -2.20
CA VAL A 45 -7.65 9.35 -2.28
C VAL A 45 -7.13 8.26 -3.23
N ALA A 46 -6.62 8.65 -4.40
CA ALA A 46 -6.03 7.70 -5.35
C ALA A 46 -4.86 6.92 -4.72
N LYS A 47 -3.96 7.61 -3.99
CA LYS A 47 -2.85 6.96 -3.27
C LYS A 47 -3.31 6.03 -2.16
N LYS A 48 -4.36 6.38 -1.41
CA LYS A 48 -4.96 5.50 -0.39
C LYS A 48 -5.57 4.24 -1.01
N ILE A 49 -6.16 4.35 -2.20
CA ILE A 49 -6.64 3.18 -2.96
C ILE A 49 -5.46 2.30 -3.42
N ASP A 50 -4.40 2.90 -3.95
CA ASP A 50 -3.19 2.16 -4.35
C ASP A 50 -2.53 1.43 -3.18
N LEU A 51 -2.52 2.05 -2.00
CA LEU A 51 -2.01 1.46 -0.77
C LEU A 51 -2.79 0.18 -0.42
N GLU A 52 -4.12 0.25 -0.44
CA GLU A 52 -4.97 -0.90 -0.12
C GLU A 52 -4.83 -2.03 -1.13
N LYS A 53 -4.76 -1.70 -2.43
CA LYS A 53 -4.49 -2.68 -3.49
C LYS A 53 -3.14 -3.38 -3.28
N GLU A 54 -2.10 -2.61 -2.96
CA GLU A 54 -0.78 -3.19 -2.72
C GLU A 54 -0.74 -4.01 -1.44
N ARG A 55 -1.46 -3.64 -0.37
CA ARG A 55 -1.58 -4.46 0.85
C ARG A 55 -2.20 -5.82 0.55
N GLN A 56 -3.27 -5.84 -0.24
CA GLN A 56 -3.89 -7.10 -0.67
C GLN A 56 -2.95 -7.95 -1.53
N ASN A 57 -2.19 -7.32 -2.43
CA ASN A 57 -1.17 -8.01 -3.22
C ASN A 57 -0.04 -8.58 -2.33
N ASN A 58 0.45 -7.78 -1.38
CA ASN A 58 1.48 -8.17 -0.44
C ASN A 58 1.08 -9.39 0.39
N ILE A 59 -0.15 -9.42 0.90
CA ILE A 59 -0.70 -10.57 1.64
C ILE A 59 -0.67 -11.84 0.79
N LYS A 60 -1.09 -11.76 -0.48
CA LYS A 60 -1.05 -12.92 -1.39
C LYS A 60 0.38 -13.43 -1.59
N ILE A 61 1.33 -12.54 -1.83
CA ILE A 61 2.74 -12.91 -1.99
C ILE A 61 3.29 -13.51 -0.68
N ALA A 62 2.94 -12.95 0.48
CA ALA A 62 3.36 -13.47 1.77
C ALA A 62 2.82 -14.88 2.03
N ASP A 63 1.59 -15.17 1.60
CA ASP A 63 1.01 -16.51 1.69
C ASP A 63 1.68 -17.50 0.71
N GLU A 64 2.06 -17.05 -0.48
CA GLU A 64 2.87 -17.86 -1.42
C GLU A 64 4.26 -18.19 -0.85
N VAL A 65 4.94 -17.22 -0.23
CA VAL A 65 6.21 -17.45 0.48
C VAL A 65 6.04 -18.54 1.55
N LYS A 66 5.04 -18.39 2.43
CA LYS A 66 4.75 -19.40 3.48
C LYS A 66 4.44 -20.77 2.90
N TYR A 67 3.75 -20.83 1.75
CA TYR A 67 3.46 -22.09 1.08
C TYR A 67 4.74 -22.78 0.58
N PHE A 68 5.63 -22.03 -0.07
CA PHE A 68 6.88 -22.57 -0.59
C PHE A 68 7.86 -22.95 0.53
N ASP A 69 7.97 -22.14 1.61
CA ASP A 69 8.78 -22.46 2.79
C ASP A 69 8.36 -23.81 3.40
N LYS A 70 7.07 -23.97 3.71
CA LYS A 70 6.53 -25.25 4.24
C LYS A 70 6.82 -26.43 3.32
N LYS A 71 6.75 -26.23 2.00
CA LYS A 71 6.96 -27.29 1.02
C LYS A 71 8.45 -27.63 0.87
N ALA A 72 9.33 -26.64 0.97
CA ALA A 72 10.77 -26.83 1.01
C ALA A 72 11.17 -27.65 2.23
N ASP A 73 10.73 -27.26 3.44
CA ASP A 73 11.01 -27.97 4.69
C ASP A 73 10.54 -29.43 4.66
N LYS A 74 9.34 -29.68 4.12
CA LYS A 74 8.81 -31.04 3.99
C LYS A 74 9.63 -31.90 3.03
N THR A 75 10.26 -31.30 2.02
CA THR A 75 11.01 -32.02 0.98
C THR A 75 12.43 -32.33 1.43
N THR A 76 13.07 -31.44 2.18
CA THR A 76 14.43 -31.65 2.73
C THR A 76 14.46 -32.73 3.81
N ASN A 77 13.36 -32.90 4.56
CA ASN A 77 13.24 -33.94 5.60
C ASN A 77 13.13 -35.38 5.05
N LYS A 78 13.12 -35.58 3.73
CA LYS A 78 12.95 -36.91 3.09
C LYS A 78 14.25 -37.57 2.64
N PHE A 79 15.38 -36.89 2.79
CA PHE A 79 16.65 -37.42 2.31
C PHE A 79 17.05 -38.65 3.13
N SER A 80 17.40 -39.75 2.43
CA SER A 80 17.77 -41.01 3.07
C SER A 80 19.03 -41.59 2.41
N PRO A 81 20.13 -41.80 3.17
CA PRO A 81 21.36 -42.38 2.62
C PRO A 81 21.17 -43.82 2.12
N SER A 82 20.12 -44.50 2.59
CA SER A 82 19.79 -45.89 2.24
C SER A 82 19.18 -46.05 0.84
N ASP A 83 18.74 -44.96 0.20
CA ASP A 83 18.24 -44.97 -1.18
C ASP A 83 18.79 -43.77 -1.97
N PRO A 84 19.97 -43.91 -2.59
CA PRO A 84 20.64 -42.83 -3.30
C PRO A 84 19.85 -42.30 -4.50
N LYS A 85 19.08 -43.15 -5.19
CA LYS A 85 18.37 -42.77 -6.42
C LYS A 85 17.16 -41.89 -6.10
N THR A 86 16.39 -42.23 -5.06
CA THR A 86 15.28 -41.39 -4.61
C THR A 86 15.78 -40.13 -3.94
N THR A 87 16.85 -40.20 -3.14
CA THR A 87 17.49 -39.02 -2.54
C THR A 87 17.98 -38.02 -3.59
N ALA A 88 18.58 -38.47 -4.70
CA ALA A 88 18.97 -37.57 -5.79
C ALA A 88 17.77 -36.87 -6.46
N LYS A 89 16.63 -37.56 -6.59
CA LYS A 89 15.39 -36.99 -7.12
C LYS A 89 14.81 -35.95 -6.16
N ASP A 90 14.77 -36.27 -4.86
CA ASP A 90 14.24 -35.39 -3.83
C ASP A 90 15.11 -34.14 -3.65
N ALA A 91 16.44 -34.27 -3.74
CA ALA A 91 17.36 -33.14 -3.72
C ALA A 91 17.10 -32.16 -4.88
N ARG A 92 16.84 -32.67 -6.10
CA ARG A 92 16.48 -31.83 -7.26
C ARG A 92 15.14 -31.10 -7.04
N ASN A 93 14.17 -31.78 -6.45
CA ASN A 93 12.87 -31.18 -6.12
C ASN A 93 13.02 -30.09 -5.06
N ALA A 94 13.81 -30.34 -4.01
CA ALA A 94 14.12 -29.36 -2.97
C ALA A 94 14.81 -28.12 -3.56
N ALA A 95 15.81 -28.31 -4.44
CA ALA A 95 16.48 -27.20 -5.12
C ALA A 95 15.52 -26.35 -5.97
N LYS A 96 14.54 -26.98 -6.64
CA LYS A 96 13.51 -26.25 -7.38
C LYS A 96 12.62 -25.42 -6.45
N LEU A 97 12.21 -25.99 -5.32
CA LEU A 97 11.40 -25.30 -4.32
C LEU A 97 12.14 -24.13 -3.67
N LEU A 98 13.44 -24.29 -3.36
CA LEU A 98 14.26 -23.21 -2.83
C LEU A 98 14.35 -22.03 -3.80
N ARG A 99 14.50 -22.28 -5.12
CA ARG A 99 14.45 -21.22 -6.14
C ARG A 99 13.10 -20.52 -6.22
N GLN A 100 12.00 -21.26 -6.10
CA GLN A 100 10.66 -20.67 -6.07
C GLN A 100 10.46 -19.81 -4.83
N THR A 101 10.94 -20.30 -3.68
CA THR A 101 10.95 -19.58 -2.40
C THR A 101 11.75 -18.29 -2.47
N GLU A 102 12.96 -18.34 -3.04
CA GLU A 102 13.80 -17.16 -3.25
C GLU A 102 13.11 -16.11 -4.14
N SER A 103 12.49 -16.55 -5.24
CA SER A 103 11.73 -15.66 -6.12
C SER A 103 10.56 -15.00 -5.39
N ALA A 104 9.76 -15.79 -4.67
CA ALA A 104 8.62 -15.27 -3.90
C ALA A 104 9.08 -14.26 -2.83
N ASN A 105 10.19 -14.53 -2.14
CA ASN A 105 10.78 -13.61 -1.17
C ASN A 105 11.27 -12.30 -1.81
N LYS A 106 11.82 -12.36 -3.02
CA LYS A 106 12.21 -11.16 -3.78
C LYS A 106 10.99 -10.30 -4.14
N ASP A 107 9.89 -10.93 -4.53
CA ASP A 107 8.66 -10.23 -4.84
C ASP A 107 7.99 -9.66 -3.58
N LEU A 108 8.04 -10.36 -2.45
CA LEU A 108 7.59 -9.85 -1.16
C LEU A 108 8.37 -8.58 -0.77
N ARG A 109 9.70 -8.62 -0.90
CA ARG A 109 10.56 -7.46 -0.63
C ARG A 109 10.20 -6.27 -1.53
N ARG A 110 9.96 -6.51 -2.82
CA ARG A 110 9.55 -5.45 -3.77
C ARG A 110 8.20 -4.85 -3.39
N SER A 111 7.24 -5.69 -3.01
CA SER A 111 5.93 -5.25 -2.55
C SER A 111 6.03 -4.41 -1.27
N ASN A 112 6.85 -4.82 -0.29
CA ASN A 112 7.12 -4.04 0.93
C ASN A 112 7.70 -2.65 0.61
N LEU A 113 8.71 -2.58 -0.27
CA LEU A 113 9.28 -1.29 -0.71
C LEU A 113 8.25 -0.39 -1.41
N LYS A 114 7.31 -0.99 -2.15
CA LYS A 114 6.23 -0.26 -2.80
C LYS A 114 5.23 0.27 -1.79
N LEU A 115 4.86 -0.51 -0.77
CA LEU A 115 4.03 -0.05 0.36
C LEU A 115 4.64 1.16 1.03
N GLU A 116 5.90 1.07 1.45
CA GLU A 116 6.61 2.19 2.09
C GLU A 116 6.65 3.43 1.20
N LYS A 117 6.85 3.27 -0.12
CA LYS A 117 6.86 4.39 -1.05
C LYS A 117 5.49 5.07 -1.12
N ILE A 118 4.41 4.30 -1.19
CA ILE A 118 3.04 4.84 -1.21
C ILE A 118 2.74 5.57 0.11
N GLU A 119 3.11 4.99 1.24
CA GLU A 119 2.92 5.62 2.56
C GLU A 119 3.69 6.94 2.68
N ARG A 120 4.94 7.00 2.20
CA ARG A 120 5.70 8.26 2.11
C ARG A 120 5.06 9.30 1.19
N ASP A 121 4.49 8.87 0.05
CA ASP A 121 3.79 9.77 -0.87
C ASP A 121 2.52 10.35 -0.23
N ILE A 122 1.78 9.53 0.52
CA ILE A 122 0.60 9.95 1.29
C ILE A 122 0.98 11.02 2.32
N LEU A 123 2.03 10.78 3.12
CA LEU A 123 2.50 11.75 4.12
C LEU A 123 2.86 13.10 3.49
N LYS A 124 3.53 13.09 2.33
CA LYS A 124 3.86 14.32 1.59
C LYS A 124 2.63 15.05 1.07
N LEU A 125 1.58 14.33 0.66
CA LEU A 125 0.33 14.94 0.22
C LEU A 125 -0.43 15.56 1.41
N GLU A 126 -0.48 14.86 2.54
CA GLU A 126 -1.08 15.35 3.79
C GLU A 126 -0.34 16.62 4.29
N GLU A 127 1.00 16.65 4.24
CA GLU A 127 1.78 17.83 4.59
C GLU A 127 1.48 19.04 3.67
N LYS A 128 1.34 18.80 2.35
CA LYS A 128 0.98 19.86 1.39
C LYS A 128 -0.42 20.40 1.64
N LEU A 129 -1.38 19.54 1.96
CA LEU A 129 -2.75 19.93 2.30
C LEU A 129 -2.76 20.79 3.58
N ASN A 130 -2.04 20.37 4.62
CA ASN A 130 -1.93 21.14 5.87
C ASN A 130 -1.35 22.54 5.63
N LYS A 131 -0.29 22.67 4.82
CA LYS A 131 0.29 23.99 4.47
C LYS A 131 -0.70 24.90 3.74
N LEU A 132 -1.55 24.34 2.89
CA LEU A 132 -2.58 25.11 2.18
C LEU A 132 -3.73 25.51 3.10
N GLN A 133 -4.09 24.67 4.07
CA GLN A 133 -5.11 25.01 5.09
C GLN A 133 -4.69 26.21 5.94
N TYR A 134 -3.48 26.21 6.50
CA TYR A 134 -2.98 27.35 7.28
C TYR A 134 -2.88 28.64 6.46
N ALA A 135 -2.57 28.55 5.16
CA ALA A 135 -2.52 29.72 4.28
C ALA A 135 -3.89 30.32 3.97
N VAL A 136 -4.98 29.57 4.16
CA VAL A 136 -6.36 30.06 4.05
C VAL A 136 -6.79 30.68 5.38
N GLU A 137 -6.55 30.01 6.51
CA GLU A 137 -6.88 30.51 7.86
C GLU A 137 -6.20 31.86 8.17
N ILE A 138 -4.95 32.07 7.74
CA ILE A 138 -4.25 33.37 7.92
C ILE A 138 -4.90 34.51 7.11
N LYS A 139 -5.63 34.22 6.03
CA LYS A 139 -6.27 35.25 5.19
C LYS A 139 -7.70 35.59 5.60
N GLU A 140 -8.33 34.75 6.43
CA GLU A 140 -9.68 34.97 6.93
C GLU A 140 -9.71 35.78 8.25
N ASN A 141 -8.54 36.01 8.87
CA ASN A 141 -8.32 36.92 10.00
C ASN A 141 -7.80 38.28 9.54
#